data_AF-B8CD33-F1
#
_entry.id   AF-B8CD33-F1
#
_cell.length_a   1.000
_cell.length_b   1.000
_cell.length_c   1.000
_cell.angle_alpha   90.00
_cell.angle_beta   90.00
_cell.angle_gamma   90.00
#
_symmetry.space_group_name_H-M   'P 1'
#
loop_
_entity.id
_entity.type
_entity.pdbx_description
1 polymer ?
#
loop_
_entity_poly.entity_id
_entity_poly.type
_entity_poly.pdbx_seq_one_letter_code
_entity_poly.pdbx_strand_id
1 'polypeptide(L)'
;MTALRLGQPENIRDAADLFEDCVESYLKRHNVQYWSEEEQRKQFEESGDSNDRRRKQPPTPDFMMKDGHCVMLSFTDDVGNDCATSTANQYDNGFINFSQINWIEAKMFYGASTIPEATPNAVGSILPKARDYVSLYGPGAIVFMYGCGEELANQLLAVGVVALDGRGLDLRNVEKHQKKWCADGWGNILF
;
A
#
# COMPACT_ATOMS: atom_id res chain seq x y z
N MET A 1 36.83 5.84 -1.38
CA MET A 1 35.61 5.02 -1.24
C MET A 1 34.44 5.85 -1.71
N THR A 2 33.84 5.51 -2.85
CA THR A 2 32.61 6.14 -3.33
C THR A 2 31.50 5.70 -2.40
N ALA A 3 31.04 6.61 -1.54
CA ALA A 3 29.89 6.33 -0.67
C ALA A 3 28.69 5.92 -1.54
N LEU A 4 27.97 4.88 -1.12
CA LEU A 4 26.66 4.55 -1.70
C LEU A 4 25.82 5.83 -1.65
N ARG A 5 25.44 6.35 -2.83
CA ARG A 5 24.55 7.49 -2.91
C ARG A 5 23.17 6.93 -2.59
N LEU A 6 22.64 7.23 -1.41
CA LEU A 6 21.32 6.78 -0.96
C LEU A 6 20.28 7.90 -1.09
N GLY A 7 20.61 8.95 -1.86
CA GLY A 7 19.77 10.13 -2.02
C GLY A 7 19.74 11.01 -0.77
N GLN A 8 19.20 12.21 -0.93
CA GLN A 8 18.81 13.08 0.17
C GLN A 8 17.32 12.84 0.52
N PRO A 9 16.85 13.27 1.70
CA PRO A 9 15.45 13.10 2.10
C PRO A 9 14.44 13.59 1.05
N GLU A 10 14.76 14.67 0.32
CA GLU A 10 13.93 15.21 -0.76
C GLU A 10 13.82 14.22 -1.91
N ASN A 11 14.90 13.54 -2.27
CA ASN A 11 14.89 12.54 -3.33
C ASN A 11 14.00 11.34 -2.98
N ILE A 12 13.97 10.96 -1.70
CA ILE A 12 13.15 9.87 -1.18
C ILE A 12 11.67 10.28 -1.17
N ARG A 13 11.35 11.52 -0.78
CA ARG A 13 10.00 12.08 -0.83
C ARG A 13 9.47 12.14 -2.26
N ASP A 14 10.22 12.75 -3.17
CA ASP A 14 9.87 12.81 -4.59
C ASP A 14 9.61 11.41 -5.18
N ALA A 15 10.37 10.39 -4.74
CA ALA A 15 10.17 9.01 -5.19
C ALA A 15 8.88 8.39 -4.63
N ALA A 16 8.51 8.73 -3.40
CA ALA A 16 7.24 8.31 -2.79
C ALA A 16 6.04 8.96 -3.50
N ASP A 17 6.11 10.27 -3.77
CA ASP A 17 5.08 11.01 -4.51
C ASP A 17 4.88 10.39 -5.92
N LEU A 18 5.98 10.09 -6.62
CA LEU A 18 5.91 9.40 -7.92
C LEU A 18 5.31 7.99 -7.82
N PHE A 19 5.47 7.30 -6.70
CA PHE A 19 4.88 5.99 -6.49
C PHE A 19 3.37 6.08 -6.21
N GLU A 20 2.95 7.08 -5.44
CA GLU A 20 1.53 7.42 -5.28
C GLU A 20 0.88 7.74 -6.62
N ASP A 21 1.54 8.52 -7.49
CA ASP A 21 1.08 8.79 -8.86
C ASP A 21 0.89 7.51 -9.70
N CYS A 22 1.77 6.51 -9.51
CA CYS A 22 1.65 5.21 -10.18
C CYS A 22 0.39 4.45 -9.73
N VAL A 23 0.14 4.42 -8.42
CA VAL A 23 -1.08 3.80 -7.86
C VAL A 23 -2.31 4.56 -8.34
N GLU A 24 -2.29 5.88 -8.29
CA GLU A 24 -3.38 6.74 -8.73
C GLU A 24 -3.72 6.52 -10.21
N SER A 25 -2.70 6.47 -11.07
CA SER A 25 -2.86 6.21 -12.51
C SER A 25 -3.51 4.84 -12.76
N TYR A 26 -3.17 3.83 -11.97
CA TYR A 26 -3.81 2.52 -12.03
C TYR A 26 -5.28 2.60 -11.63
N LEU A 27 -5.60 3.23 -10.50
CA LEU A 27 -6.99 3.41 -10.04
C LEU A 27 -7.84 4.14 -11.07
N LYS A 28 -7.33 5.24 -11.64
CA LYS A 28 -7.98 6.00 -12.72
C LYS A 28 -8.24 5.14 -13.95
N ARG A 29 -7.24 4.37 -14.41
CA ARG A 29 -7.36 3.46 -15.56
C ARG A 29 -8.45 2.41 -15.37
N HIS A 30 -8.66 1.97 -14.12
CA HIS A 30 -9.68 0.99 -13.75
C HIS A 30 -11.01 1.62 -13.31
N ASN A 31 -11.19 2.94 -13.51
CA ASN A 31 -12.40 3.69 -13.13
C ASN A 31 -12.78 3.58 -11.65
N VAL A 32 -11.81 3.37 -10.77
CA VAL A 32 -12.03 3.35 -9.32
C VAL A 32 -12.28 4.76 -8.84
N GLN A 33 -13.37 4.98 -8.10
CA GLN A 33 -13.73 6.28 -7.54
C GLN A 33 -13.17 6.43 -6.13
N TYR A 34 -12.32 7.42 -5.93
CA TYR A 34 -11.69 7.70 -4.63
C TYR A 34 -11.57 9.20 -4.37
N TRP A 35 -11.32 9.54 -3.12
CA TRP A 35 -10.84 10.84 -2.64
C TRP A 35 -9.34 10.77 -2.42
N SER A 36 -8.59 11.71 -2.99
CA SER A 36 -7.16 11.86 -2.66
C SER A 36 -6.97 12.43 -1.25
N GLU A 37 -5.75 12.35 -0.71
CA GLU A 37 -5.42 12.97 0.58
C GLU A 37 -5.77 14.48 0.61
N GLU A 38 -5.48 15.20 -0.49
CA GLU A 38 -5.79 16.62 -0.63
C GLU A 38 -7.30 16.89 -0.59
N GLU A 39 -8.09 16.06 -1.28
CA GLU A 39 -9.55 16.16 -1.28
C GLU A 39 -10.15 15.84 0.09
N GLN A 40 -9.62 14.82 0.77
CA GLN A 40 -10.02 14.46 2.14
C GLN A 40 -9.75 15.61 3.13
N ARG A 41 -8.56 16.23 3.04
CA ARG A 41 -8.20 17.39 3.87
C ARG A 41 -9.13 18.57 3.61
N LYS A 42 -9.40 18.87 2.34
CA LYS A 42 -10.30 19.95 1.95
C LYS A 42 -11.73 19.74 2.47
N GLN A 43 -12.25 18.52 2.40
CA GLN A 43 -13.56 18.20 2.98
C GLN A 43 -13.60 18.38 4.50
N PHE A 44 -12.53 17.99 5.20
CA PHE A 44 -12.42 18.20 6.64
C PHE A 44 -12.43 19.70 6.98
N GLU A 45 -11.74 20.54 6.20
CA GLU A 45 -11.75 21.99 6.36
C GLU A 45 -13.12 22.62 6.07
N GLU A 46 -13.81 22.15 5.02
CA GLU A 46 -15.10 22.68 4.57
C GLU A 46 -16.29 22.25 5.45
N SER A 47 -16.23 21.09 6.10
CA SER A 47 -17.32 20.55 6.92
C SER A 47 -17.62 21.33 8.21
N GLY A 48 -16.93 22.45 8.45
CA GLY A 48 -17.32 23.45 9.46
C GLY A 48 -17.10 23.03 10.92
N ASP A 49 -16.53 21.85 11.15
CA ASP A 49 -16.15 21.35 12.48
C ASP A 49 -14.85 22.01 13.03
N SER A 50 -14.28 22.94 12.26
CA SER A 50 -13.04 23.67 12.52
C SER A 50 -13.13 24.70 13.66
N ASN A 51 -14.33 24.96 14.19
CA ASN A 51 -14.50 25.84 15.36
C ASN A 51 -14.00 25.20 16.67
N ASP A 52 -13.85 23.87 16.72
CA ASP A 52 -13.15 23.22 17.82
C ASP A 52 -11.66 23.10 17.50
N ARG A 53 -10.88 24.11 17.91
CA ARG A 53 -9.41 24.15 17.75
C ARG A 53 -8.67 22.95 18.36
N ARG A 54 -9.36 22.07 19.10
CA ARG A 54 -8.80 20.85 19.70
C ARG A 54 -9.02 19.61 18.85
N ARG A 55 -9.85 19.66 17.82
CA ARG A 55 -10.14 18.52 16.97
C ARG A 55 -8.98 18.31 16.01
N LYS A 56 -8.18 17.26 16.25
CA LYS A 56 -7.12 16.85 15.33
C LYS A 56 -7.77 16.28 14.07
N GLN A 57 -7.24 16.67 12.91
CA GLN A 57 -7.62 16.04 11.65
C GLN A 57 -7.40 14.52 11.77
N PRO A 58 -8.38 13.69 11.37
CA PRO A 58 -8.19 12.25 11.36
C PRO A 58 -7.07 11.89 10.37
N PRO A 59 -6.37 10.77 10.59
CA PRO A 59 -5.34 10.34 9.66
C PRO A 59 -5.98 10.02 8.29
N THR A 60 -5.39 10.51 7.21
CA THR A 60 -5.93 10.39 5.85
C THR A 60 -5.12 9.38 5.04
N PRO A 61 -5.71 8.26 4.57
CA PRO A 61 -5.06 7.38 3.62
C PRO A 61 -4.85 8.08 2.28
N ASP A 62 -3.87 7.63 1.50
CA ASP A 62 -3.52 8.24 0.20
C ASP A 62 -4.73 8.22 -0.76
N PHE A 63 -5.51 7.13 -0.73
CA PHE A 63 -6.74 6.98 -1.50
C PHE A 63 -7.88 6.42 -0.65
N MET A 64 -8.96 7.18 -0.49
CA MET A 64 -10.19 6.74 0.19
C MET A 64 -11.29 6.46 -0.82
N MET A 65 -11.94 5.30 -0.81
CA MET A 65 -13.03 5.02 -1.75
C MET A 65 -14.23 5.95 -1.47
N LYS A 66 -14.91 6.42 -2.52
CA LYS A 66 -16.12 7.27 -2.36
C LYS A 66 -17.30 6.45 -1.84
N ASP A 67 -18.27 7.10 -1.19
CA ASP A 67 -19.48 6.46 -0.70
C ASP A 67 -20.19 5.66 -1.81
N GLY A 68 -20.55 4.41 -1.50
CA GLY A 68 -21.16 3.49 -2.45
C GLY A 68 -20.17 2.84 -3.43
N HIS A 69 -18.88 3.15 -3.34
CA HIS A 69 -17.82 2.49 -4.08
C HIS A 69 -16.96 1.65 -3.13
N CYS A 70 -16.63 0.43 -3.56
CA CYS A 70 -15.65 -0.41 -2.90
C CYS A 70 -14.87 -1.19 -3.95
N VAL A 71 -13.63 -1.57 -3.61
CA VAL A 71 -12.83 -2.44 -4.46
C VAL A 71 -12.94 -3.86 -3.90
N MET A 72 -13.36 -4.80 -4.75
CA MET A 72 -13.39 -6.21 -4.44
C MET A 72 -12.10 -6.85 -4.94
N LEU A 73 -11.26 -7.30 -4.00
CA LEU A 73 -10.08 -8.09 -4.31
C LEU A 73 -10.47 -9.55 -4.40
N SER A 74 -10.05 -10.23 -5.47
CA SER A 74 -10.19 -11.69 -5.64
C SER A 74 -8.83 -12.34 -5.49
N PHE A 75 -8.70 -13.24 -4.53
CA PHE A 75 -7.49 -14.05 -4.38
C PHE A 75 -7.71 -15.42 -5.04
N THR A 76 -6.72 -15.85 -5.80
CA THR A 76 -6.60 -17.25 -6.20
C THR A 76 -5.81 -17.94 -5.12
N ASP A 77 -6.47 -18.76 -4.30
CA ASP A 77 -5.77 -19.68 -3.41
C ASP A 77 -5.09 -20.71 -4.31
N ASP A 78 -3.77 -20.60 -4.47
CA ASP A 78 -2.95 -21.59 -5.17
C ASP A 78 -2.72 -22.83 -4.27
N VAL A 79 -3.76 -23.22 -3.53
CA VAL A 79 -3.76 -24.40 -2.66
C VAL A 79 -4.26 -25.57 -3.49
N GLY A 80 -3.35 -26.17 -4.26
CA GLY A 80 -3.58 -27.52 -4.75
C GLY A 80 -2.97 -27.88 -6.09
N ASN A 81 -1.64 -27.89 -6.21
CA ASN A 81 -1.03 -28.80 -7.19
C ASN A 81 0.39 -29.27 -6.87
N ASP A 82 0.66 -29.64 -5.61
CA ASP A 82 1.86 -30.39 -5.26
C ASP A 82 1.51 -31.56 -4.32
N CYS A 83 0.77 -32.54 -4.84
CA CYS A 83 0.74 -33.93 -4.36
C CYS A 83 -0.26 -34.74 -5.20
N ALA A 84 0.25 -35.40 -6.24
CA ALA A 84 -0.47 -36.45 -6.92
C ALA A 84 -0.68 -37.63 -5.95
N THR A 85 -1.88 -37.79 -5.40
CA THR A 85 -2.45 -39.13 -5.14
C THR A 85 -3.96 -39.11 -5.31
N SER A 86 -4.34 -39.60 -6.48
CA SER A 86 -5.62 -40.20 -6.87
C SER A 86 -6.61 -40.52 -5.75
N THR A 87 -7.75 -39.82 -5.73
CA THR A 87 -9.08 -40.45 -5.74
C THR A 87 -10.11 -39.47 -6.28
N ALA A 88 -10.88 -39.94 -7.26
CA ALA A 88 -11.87 -39.19 -8.00
C ALA A 88 -13.04 -38.69 -7.14
N ASN A 89 -13.64 -37.58 -7.59
CA ASN A 89 -14.90 -36.96 -7.14
C ASN A 89 -14.79 -35.89 -6.05
N GLN A 90 -14.38 -34.68 -6.45
CA GLN A 90 -15.06 -33.48 -5.96
C GLN A 90 -14.86 -32.33 -6.95
N TYR A 91 -15.97 -31.73 -7.39
CA TYR A 91 -15.99 -30.44 -8.06
C TYR A 91 -15.55 -29.38 -7.04
N ASP A 92 -14.25 -29.26 -6.81
CA ASP A 92 -13.69 -28.22 -5.97
C ASP A 92 -13.54 -26.97 -6.83
N ASN A 93 -14.65 -26.24 -6.98
CA ASN A 93 -14.62 -24.87 -7.45
C ASN A 93 -13.76 -24.09 -6.46
N GLY A 94 -12.52 -23.78 -6.84
CA GLY A 94 -11.61 -22.97 -6.04
C GLY A 94 -12.34 -21.79 -5.43
N PHE A 95 -12.38 -21.74 -4.09
CA PHE A 95 -13.06 -20.69 -3.36
C PHE A 95 -12.33 -19.37 -3.66
N ILE A 96 -12.94 -18.51 -4.47
CA ILE A 96 -12.45 -17.14 -4.64
C ILE A 96 -12.77 -16.40 -3.34
N ASN A 97 -11.75 -16.20 -2.52
CA ASN A 97 -11.88 -15.34 -1.35
C ASN A 97 -11.96 -13.89 -1.85
N PHE A 98 -13.07 -13.24 -1.52
CA PHE A 98 -13.28 -11.83 -1.82
C PHE A 98 -13.02 -10.99 -0.58
N SER A 99 -12.13 -10.00 -0.70
CA SER A 99 -11.97 -8.96 0.34
C SER A 99 -12.40 -7.62 -0.23
N GLN A 100 -13.42 -7.04 0.39
CA GLN A 100 -13.79 -5.65 0.16
C GLN A 100 -12.78 -4.74 0.85
N ILE A 101 -12.29 -3.72 0.14
CA ILE A 101 -11.45 -2.66 0.72
C ILE A 101 -12.08 -1.28 0.49
N ASN A 102 -11.87 -0.38 1.45
CA ASN A 102 -12.44 0.96 1.49
C ASN A 102 -11.37 2.06 1.35
N TRP A 103 -10.09 1.72 1.49
CA TRP A 103 -8.98 2.66 1.36
C TRP A 103 -7.72 1.94 0.88
N ILE A 104 -6.79 2.70 0.31
CA ILE A 104 -5.48 2.26 -0.16
C ILE A 104 -4.42 3.24 0.35
N GLU A 105 -3.32 2.70 0.86
CA GLU A 105 -2.11 3.45 1.18
C GLU A 105 -0.92 2.88 0.37
N ALA A 106 -0.09 3.74 -0.19
CA ALA A 106 1.08 3.40 -1.00
C ALA A 106 2.35 3.55 -0.15
N LYS A 107 3.16 2.47 -0.04
CA LYS A 107 4.41 2.47 0.71
C LYS A 107 5.61 2.02 -0.13
N MET A 108 6.68 2.82 -0.07
CA MET A 108 7.94 2.57 -0.77
C MET A 108 9.02 1.92 0.14
N PHE A 109 8.66 1.38 1.30
CA PHE A 109 9.65 0.83 2.22
C PHE A 109 10.31 -0.43 1.66
N TYR A 110 11.64 -0.41 1.58
CA TYR A 110 12.42 -1.63 1.39
C TYR A 110 12.59 -2.34 2.75
N GLY A 111 12.30 -3.64 2.81
CA GLY A 111 12.47 -4.43 4.03
C GLY A 111 11.46 -4.11 5.13
N ALA A 112 10.21 -3.77 4.80
CA ALA A 112 9.17 -3.44 5.78
C ALA A 112 8.96 -4.52 6.88
N SER A 113 9.37 -5.77 6.63
CA SER A 113 9.25 -6.88 7.59
C SER A 113 10.49 -7.11 8.47
N THR A 114 11.58 -6.36 8.28
CA THR A 114 12.83 -6.57 9.03
C THR A 114 12.95 -5.68 10.26
N ILE A 115 11.96 -4.82 10.52
CA ILE A 115 11.98 -3.86 11.62
C ILE A 115 10.91 -4.26 12.63
N PRO A 116 11.26 -4.45 13.92
CA PRO A 116 10.30 -4.79 14.96
C PRO A 116 9.18 -3.76 15.10
N GLU A 117 8.00 -4.23 15.48
CA GLU A 117 6.84 -3.40 15.81
C GLU A 117 7.18 -2.31 16.85
N ALA A 118 6.43 -1.21 16.82
CA ALA A 118 6.49 -0.12 17.80
C ALA A 118 7.85 0.59 17.94
N THR A 119 8.73 0.41 16.96
CA THR A 119 9.90 1.28 16.80
C THR A 119 9.44 2.64 16.23
N PRO A 120 10.03 3.76 16.67
CA PRO A 120 9.63 5.11 16.25
C PRO A 120 10.12 5.47 14.84
N ASN A 121 10.10 4.51 13.93
CA ASN A 121 10.41 4.69 12.51
C ASN A 121 9.17 4.37 11.67
N ALA A 122 9.21 4.74 10.39
CA ALA A 122 8.06 4.67 9.50
C ALA A 122 7.54 3.24 9.23
N VAL A 123 8.35 2.21 9.53
CA VAL A 123 7.97 0.80 9.39
C VAL A 123 7.31 0.28 10.67
N GLY A 124 7.88 0.62 11.84
CA GLY A 124 7.32 0.26 13.14
C GLY A 124 5.95 0.90 13.43
N SER A 125 5.58 1.95 12.69
CA SER A 125 4.27 2.62 12.78
C SER A 125 3.21 2.07 11.82
N ILE A 126 3.54 1.14 10.92
CA ILE A 126 2.59 0.60 9.93
C ILE A 126 1.37 -0.02 10.61
N LEU A 127 1.57 -0.94 11.56
CA LEU A 127 0.47 -1.63 12.22
C LEU A 127 -0.41 -0.74 13.09
N PRO A 128 0.15 0.15 13.95
CA PRO A 128 -0.65 1.16 14.63
C PRO A 128 -1.51 2.00 13.67
N LYS A 129 -0.90 2.52 12.58
CA LYS A 129 -1.61 3.33 11.59
C LYS A 129 -2.70 2.54 10.87
N ALA A 130 -2.43 1.28 10.51
CA ALA A 130 -3.40 0.38 9.90
C ALA A 130 -4.60 0.13 10.80
N ARG A 131 -4.38 -0.10 12.11
CA ARG A 131 -5.47 -0.26 13.09
C ARG A 131 -6.34 0.99 13.19
N ASP A 132 -5.71 2.17 13.22
CA ASP A 132 -6.44 3.44 13.25
C ASP A 132 -7.32 3.60 12.00
N TYR A 133 -6.78 3.34 10.82
CA TYR A 133 -7.55 3.37 9.58
C TYR A 133 -8.69 2.37 9.56
N VAL A 134 -8.47 1.12 9.97
CA VAL A 134 -9.55 0.13 10.00
C VAL A 134 -10.65 0.54 10.98
N SER A 135 -10.28 1.14 12.11
CA SER A 135 -11.27 1.62 13.08
C SER A 135 -12.13 2.77 12.54
N LEU A 136 -11.57 3.62 11.68
CA LEU A 136 -12.25 4.81 11.13
C LEU A 136 -12.99 4.53 9.82
N TYR A 137 -12.39 3.69 8.97
CA TYR A 137 -12.74 3.56 7.55
C TYR A 137 -13.06 2.12 7.13
N GLY A 138 -12.89 1.15 8.03
CA GLY A 138 -13.07 -0.27 7.73
C GLY A 138 -11.88 -0.88 6.97
N PRO A 139 -12.04 -2.09 6.41
CA PRO A 139 -10.96 -2.83 5.75
C PRO A 139 -10.29 -2.02 4.63
N GLY A 140 -9.00 -2.27 4.42
CA GLY A 140 -8.20 -1.54 3.43
C GLY A 140 -7.10 -2.36 2.80
N ALA A 141 -6.25 -1.68 2.04
CA ALA A 141 -5.04 -2.28 1.49
C ALA A 141 -3.84 -1.35 1.61
N ILE A 142 -2.65 -1.95 1.73
CA ILE A 142 -1.38 -1.25 1.58
C ILE A 142 -0.67 -1.82 0.36
N VAL A 143 -0.35 -0.97 -0.60
CA VAL A 143 0.44 -1.32 -1.79
C VAL A 143 1.90 -1.04 -1.50
N PHE A 144 2.71 -2.10 -1.45
CA PHE A 144 4.15 -1.99 -1.25
C PHE A 144 4.89 -2.01 -2.58
N MET A 145 5.73 -1.01 -2.85
CA MET A 145 6.53 -0.95 -4.08
C MET A 145 7.46 -2.17 -4.22
N TYR A 146 8.04 -2.62 -3.11
CA TYR A 146 9.01 -3.72 -3.07
C TYR A 146 8.48 -4.96 -2.34
N GLY A 147 7.16 -5.10 -2.28
CA GLY A 147 6.49 -6.14 -1.50
C GLY A 147 6.66 -5.97 0.01
N CYS A 148 6.07 -6.89 0.76
CA CYS A 148 6.29 -7.06 2.19
C CYS A 148 6.55 -8.54 2.48
N GLY A 149 7.31 -8.83 3.53
CA GLY A 149 7.47 -10.19 4.01
C GLY A 149 6.16 -10.76 4.56
N GLU A 150 6.08 -12.09 4.56
CA GLU A 150 4.89 -12.86 4.93
C GLU A 150 4.39 -12.56 6.36
N GLU A 151 5.31 -12.37 7.32
CA GLU A 151 4.95 -12.05 8.70
C GLU A 151 4.15 -10.75 8.80
N LEU A 152 4.62 -9.67 8.15
CA LEU A 152 3.91 -8.39 8.14
C LEU A 152 2.59 -8.50 7.36
N ALA A 153 2.58 -9.23 6.25
CA ALA A 153 1.36 -9.46 5.48
C ALA A 153 0.28 -10.13 6.34
N ASN A 154 0.65 -11.16 7.11
CA ASN A 154 -0.25 -11.87 8.01
C ASN A 154 -0.73 -10.99 9.17
N GLN A 155 0.16 -10.16 9.73
CA GLN A 155 -0.20 -9.19 10.78
C GLN A 155 -1.19 -8.13 10.26
N LEU A 156 -0.98 -7.62 9.03
CA LEU A 156 -1.89 -6.70 8.37
C LEU A 156 -3.24 -7.36 8.09
N LEU A 157 -3.23 -8.59 7.56
CA LEU A 157 -4.46 -9.33 7.28
C LEU A 157 -5.29 -9.57 8.54
N ALA A 158 -4.62 -9.90 9.65
CA ALA A 158 -5.26 -10.10 10.96
C ALA A 158 -5.97 -8.84 11.49
N VAL A 159 -5.57 -7.64 11.04
CA VAL A 159 -6.25 -6.37 11.39
C VAL A 159 -7.20 -5.88 10.29
N GLY A 160 -7.42 -6.65 9.22
CA GLY A 160 -8.33 -6.28 8.12
C GLY A 160 -7.68 -5.46 7.00
N VAL A 161 -6.36 -5.55 6.85
CA VAL A 161 -5.61 -4.86 5.79
C VAL A 161 -4.92 -5.85 4.87
N VAL A 162 -5.17 -5.76 3.57
CA VAL A 162 -4.50 -6.59 2.57
C VAL A 162 -3.17 -5.95 2.17
N ALA A 163 -2.10 -6.72 2.22
CA ALA A 163 -0.84 -6.30 1.61
C ALA A 163 -0.83 -6.64 0.11
N LEU A 164 -0.59 -5.63 -0.72
CA LEU A 164 -0.53 -5.73 -2.17
C LEU A 164 0.88 -5.42 -2.68
N ASP A 165 1.23 -6.03 -3.80
CA ASP A 165 2.53 -5.87 -4.43
C ASP A 165 2.45 -4.91 -5.62
N GLY A 166 3.36 -3.94 -5.67
CA GLY A 166 3.46 -2.94 -6.72
C GLY A 166 3.89 -3.45 -8.10
N ARG A 167 4.25 -4.75 -8.27
CA ARG A 167 4.67 -5.35 -9.55
C ARG A 167 3.67 -5.17 -10.69
N GLY A 168 2.38 -4.96 -10.38
CA GLY A 168 1.34 -4.68 -11.38
C GLY A 168 1.31 -3.23 -11.90
N LEU A 169 2.12 -2.33 -11.33
CA LEU A 169 2.13 -0.90 -11.62
C LEU A 169 3.21 -0.51 -12.62
N ASP A 170 2.99 0.61 -13.32
CA ASP A 170 3.98 1.20 -14.20
C ASP A 170 4.97 2.08 -13.42
N LEU A 171 6.08 1.48 -12.98
CA LEU A 171 7.07 2.13 -12.11
C LEU A 171 8.14 2.94 -12.88
N ARG A 172 8.03 3.09 -14.21
CA ARG A 172 9.09 3.67 -15.06
C ARG A 172 9.59 5.03 -14.58
N ASN A 173 8.69 5.89 -14.11
CA ASN A 173 9.04 7.23 -13.63
C ASN A 173 9.76 7.18 -12.27
N VAL A 174 9.29 6.34 -11.35
CA VAL A 174 9.92 6.12 -10.04
C VAL A 174 11.34 5.59 -10.24
N GLU A 175 11.51 4.56 -11.06
CA GLU A 175 12.82 3.97 -11.37
C GLU A 175 13.76 4.98 -12.03
N LYS A 176 13.26 5.76 -13.01
CA LYS A 176 14.05 6.81 -13.67
C LYS A 176 14.51 7.86 -12.68
N HIS A 177 13.68 8.22 -11.70
CA HIS A 177 14.04 9.16 -10.65
C HIS A 177 15.07 8.57 -9.68
N GLN A 178 14.84 7.35 -9.18
CA GLN A 178 15.76 6.64 -8.29
C GLN A 178 17.14 6.45 -8.92
N LYS A 179 17.22 6.18 -10.23
CA LYS A 179 18.51 6.05 -10.95
C LYS A 179 19.39 7.30 -10.89
N LYS A 180 18.83 8.48 -10.63
CA LYS A 180 19.62 9.73 -10.51
C LYS A 180 20.47 9.76 -9.24
N TRP A 181 20.07 9.02 -8.21
CA TRP A 181 20.64 9.16 -6.87
C TRP A 181 20.93 7.85 -6.15
N CYS A 182 20.37 6.72 -6.59
CA CYS A 182 20.51 5.38 -5.99
C CYS A 182 21.12 4.33 -6.95
N ALA A 183 21.82 4.76 -7.99
CA ALA A 183 22.45 3.87 -8.96
C ALA A 183 23.98 3.84 -8.83
N ASP A 184 24.57 2.73 -9.30
CA ASP A 184 26.01 2.63 -9.52
C ASP A 184 26.48 3.57 -10.66
N GLY A 185 27.78 3.56 -10.96
CA GLY A 185 28.36 4.36 -12.04
C GLY A 185 27.83 4.04 -13.44
N TRP A 186 27.06 2.96 -13.59
CA TRP A 186 26.46 2.49 -14.83
C TRP A 186 24.94 2.73 -14.90
N GLY A 187 24.34 3.29 -13.84
CA GLY A 187 22.90 3.51 -13.78
C GLY A 187 22.10 2.28 -13.30
N ASN A 188 22.76 1.25 -12.78
CA ASN A 188 22.11 0.08 -12.21
C ASN A 188 21.74 0.34 -10.75
N ILE A 189 20.49 0.03 -10.40
CA ILE A 189 20.05 -0.08 -9.01
C ILE A 189 20.18 -1.56 -8.64
N LEU A 190 20.81 -1.87 -7.49
CA LEU A 190 20.86 -3.23 -6.97
C LEU A 190 19.47 -3.57 -6.43
N PHE A 191 18.77 -4.47 -7.12
CA PHE A 191 17.56 -5.13 -6.66
C PHE A 191 17.88 -6.58 -6.29
#